data_AF-A0A3C2E6S6-F1
#
_entry.id   AF-A0A3C2E6S6-F1
#
_cell.length_a   1.000
_cell.length_b   1.000
_cell.length_c   1.000
_cell.angle_alpha   90.00
_cell.angle_beta   90.00
_cell.angle_gamma   90.00
#
_symmetry.space_group_name_H-M   'P 1'
#
loop_
_entity.id
_entity.type
_entity.pdbx_description
1 polymer ?
#
loop_
_entity_poly.entity_id
_entity_poly.type
_entity_poly.pdbx_seq_one_letter_code
_entity_poly.pdbx_strand_id
1 'polypeptide(L)'
;YSSLIDLDGNGFDDILVPLITGNVNTEYVLIMGGEGGYTVASREISGHTLEPVTPGLFVTHARSSAVEHFASFFTWNGEALDHEATVSITFQDEDTSVCTLATGQVGRGEDFYCAAVMNTSEETE
;
A
#
# COMPACT_ATOMS: atom_id res chain seq x y z
N TYR A 1 10.06 9.91 10.99
CA TYR A 1 9.04 10.41 11.94
C TYR A 1 7.76 9.64 11.69
N SER A 2 6.90 9.49 12.70
CA SER A 2 5.57 8.91 12.49
C SER A 2 4.68 9.84 11.67
N SER A 3 3.78 9.29 10.88
CA SER A 3 2.78 10.04 10.10
C SER A 3 1.36 9.65 10.51
N LEU A 4 0.43 10.59 10.28
CA LEU A 4 -1.01 10.42 10.47
C LEU A 4 -1.69 10.48 9.11
N ILE A 5 -2.52 9.48 8.80
CA ILE A 5 -3.24 9.37 7.54
C ILE A 5 -4.46 8.47 7.72
N ASP A 6 -5.64 8.87 7.24
CA ASP A 6 -6.83 8.02 7.18
C ASP A 6 -6.75 7.10 5.94
N LEU A 7 -6.35 5.84 6.13
CA LEU A 7 -6.10 4.89 5.03
C LEU A 7 -7.36 4.14 4.61
N ASP A 8 -8.21 3.79 5.57
CA ASP A 8 -9.44 3.04 5.32
C ASP A 8 -10.65 3.95 5.07
N GLY A 9 -10.50 5.27 5.21
CA GLY A 9 -11.54 6.26 4.95
C GLY A 9 -12.62 6.27 6.03
N ASN A 10 -12.31 5.82 7.25
CA ASN A 10 -13.25 5.75 8.36
C ASN A 10 -13.41 7.09 9.11
N GLY A 11 -12.63 8.12 8.73
CA GLY A 11 -12.66 9.46 9.32
C GLY A 11 -11.80 9.62 10.57
N PHE A 12 -11.02 8.61 10.94
CA PHE A 12 -10.02 8.64 12.02
C PHE A 12 -8.62 8.44 11.42
N ASP A 13 -7.65 9.22 11.89
CA ASP A 13 -6.26 9.06 11.42
C ASP A 13 -5.67 7.73 11.88
N ASP A 14 -4.98 7.04 10.98
CA ASP A 14 -4.11 5.90 11.28
C ASP A 14 -2.68 6.39 11.53
N ILE A 15 -1.94 5.65 12.36
CA ILE A 15 -0.55 5.97 12.69
C ILE A 15 0.39 5.00 12.00
N LEU A 16 1.29 5.55 11.18
CA LEU A 16 2.45 4.81 10.68
C LEU A 16 3.67 5.14 11.52
N VAL A 17 4.26 4.11 12.13
CA VAL A 17 5.52 4.23 12.87
C VAL A 17 6.61 3.49 12.12
N PRO A 18 7.59 4.19 11.51
CA PRO A 18 8.72 3.52 10.86
C PRO A 18 9.59 2.82 11.92
N LEU A 19 9.90 1.55 11.68
CA LEU A 19 10.74 0.71 12.54
C LEU A 19 12.18 0.67 12.03
N ILE A 20 12.34 0.17 10.81
CA ILE A 20 13.64 -0.03 10.16
C ILE A 20 13.52 0.47 8.73
N THR A 21 14.32 1.46 8.38
CA THR A 21 14.47 1.92 7.01
C THR A 21 15.68 1.23 6.39
N GLY A 22 15.44 0.35 5.43
CA GLY A 22 16.46 -0.19 4.54
C GLY A 22 16.81 0.80 3.43
N ASN A 23 17.56 0.35 2.42
CA ASN A 23 17.99 1.25 1.33
C ASN A 23 16.81 1.85 0.55
N VAL A 24 15.78 1.05 0.28
CA VAL A 24 14.64 1.45 -0.57
C VAL A 24 13.27 1.24 0.07
N ASN A 25 13.16 0.36 1.07
CA ASN A 25 11.90 0.06 1.76
C ASN A 25 12.05 0.33 3.26
N THR A 26 10.96 0.74 3.87
CA THR A 26 10.82 0.91 5.32
C THR A 26 9.80 -0.10 5.84
N GLU A 27 10.14 -0.75 6.94
CA GLU A 27 9.20 -1.55 7.72
C GLU A 27 8.46 -0.61 8.68
N TYR A 28 7.14 -0.74 8.77
CA TYR A 28 6.29 0.06 9.63
C TYR A 28 5.49 -0.82 10.59
N VAL A 29 5.23 -0.27 11.77
CA VAL A 29 4.03 -0.62 12.55
C VAL A 29 2.90 0.23 12.01
N LEU A 30 1.80 -0.43 11.64
CA LEU A 30 0.55 0.23 11.30
C LEU A 30 -0.42 0.11 12.48
N ILE A 31 -0.94 1.25 12.93
CA ILE A 31 -1.92 1.34 14.00
C ILE A 31 -3.16 2.01 13.43
N MET A 32 -4.27 1.28 13.34
CA MET A 32 -5.52 1.78 12.78
C MET A 32 -6.29 2.58 13.82
N GLY A 33 -6.77 3.75 13.43
CA GLY A 33 -7.66 4.60 14.21
C GLY A 33 -9.12 4.15 14.07
N GLY A 34 -9.94 4.47 15.07
CA GLY A 34 -11.37 4.20 15.03
C GLY A 34 -12.11 4.81 16.22
N GLU A 35 -13.43 4.71 16.22
CA GLU A 35 -14.29 5.29 17.27
C GLU A 35 -13.93 4.79 18.69
N GLY A 36 -13.44 3.55 18.79
CA GLY A 36 -12.99 2.92 20.04
C GLY A 36 -11.53 3.24 20.43
N GLY A 37 -10.81 4.03 19.64
CA GLY A 37 -9.39 4.31 19.81
C GLY A 37 -8.52 3.57 18.78
N TYR A 38 -7.26 3.31 19.15
CA TYR A 38 -6.24 2.79 18.25
C TYR A 38 -6.00 1.29 18.43
N THR A 39 -5.87 0.56 17.32
CA THR A 39 -5.56 -0.89 17.29
C THR A 39 -4.31 -1.14 16.46
N VAL A 40 -3.36 -1.93 16.98
CA VAL A 40 -2.17 -2.33 16.21
C VAL A 40 -2.58 -3.35 15.17
N ALA A 41 -2.62 -2.95 13.89
CA ALA A 41 -3.07 -3.79 12.78
C ALA A 41 -1.95 -4.63 12.17
N SER A 42 -0.73 -4.09 12.11
CA SER A 42 0.44 -4.82 11.64
C SER A 42 1.71 -4.29 12.28
N ARG A 43 2.72 -5.16 12.40
CA ARG A 43 4.06 -4.82 12.89
C ARG A 43 5.13 -4.90 11.80
N GLU A 44 4.77 -5.37 10.61
CA GLU A 44 5.71 -5.72 9.54
C GLU A 44 5.11 -5.39 8.16
N ILE A 45 4.49 -4.21 7.99
CA ILE A 45 4.14 -3.74 6.63
C ILE A 45 5.36 -3.05 6.04
N SER A 46 5.80 -3.48 4.86
CA SER A 46 7.02 -2.99 4.21
C SER A 46 6.71 -2.27 2.91
N GLY A 47 7.25 -1.06 2.79
CA GLY A 47 7.19 -0.26 1.56
C GLY A 47 7.91 1.08 1.72
N HIS A 48 7.85 1.94 0.70
CA HIS A 48 8.35 3.31 0.74
C HIS A 48 7.22 4.34 0.79
N THR A 49 6.00 3.94 0.44
CA THR A 49 4.77 4.72 0.59
C THR A 49 3.65 3.82 1.10
N LEU A 50 2.68 4.44 1.77
CA LEU A 50 1.41 3.85 2.16
C LEU A 50 0.33 4.89 1.91
N GLU A 51 -0.68 4.56 1.11
CA GLU A 51 -1.66 5.54 0.66
C GLU A 51 -3.05 4.93 0.45
N PRO A 52 -4.13 5.69 0.70
CA PRO A 52 -5.48 5.27 0.38
C PRO A 52 -5.66 5.22 -1.15
N VAL A 53 -6.40 4.22 -1.63
CA VAL A 53 -6.75 4.06 -3.04
C VAL A 53 -8.22 4.43 -3.25
N THR A 54 -9.09 3.79 -2.47
CA THR A 54 -10.52 4.07 -2.38
C THR A 54 -10.95 3.77 -0.95
N PRO A 55 -12.11 4.24 -0.46
CA PRO A 55 -12.57 3.91 0.89
C PRO A 55 -12.49 2.40 1.18
N GLY A 56 -11.80 2.05 2.27
CA GLY A 56 -11.56 0.68 2.72
C GLY A 56 -10.43 -0.06 2.00
N LEU A 57 -9.73 0.55 1.05
CA LEU A 57 -8.62 -0.06 0.32
C LEU A 57 -7.42 0.89 0.28
N PHE A 58 -6.29 0.40 0.74
CA PHE A 58 -5.03 1.13 0.68
C PHE A 58 -3.91 0.25 0.12
N VAL A 59 -2.82 0.89 -0.30
CA VAL A 59 -1.71 0.25 -0.99
C VAL A 59 -0.39 0.63 -0.33
N THR A 60 0.54 -0.33 -0.31
CA THR A 60 1.95 -0.07 -0.04
C THR A 60 2.78 -0.35 -1.27
N HIS A 61 3.71 0.54 -1.58
CA HIS A 61 4.64 0.33 -2.68
C HIS A 61 5.99 -0.09 -2.13
N ALA A 62 6.57 -1.15 -2.67
CA ALA A 62 7.88 -1.64 -2.33
C ALA A 62 8.75 -1.71 -3.58
N ARG A 63 10.04 -1.42 -3.44
CA ARG A 63 11.00 -1.52 -4.53
C ARG A 63 11.83 -2.79 -4.38
N SER A 64 11.85 -3.60 -5.43
CA SER A 64 12.66 -4.83 -5.53
C SER A 64 14.01 -4.53 -6.19
N SER A 65 13.99 -3.76 -7.27
CA SER A 65 15.18 -3.38 -8.02
C SER A 65 15.05 -1.97 -8.62
N ALA A 66 16.02 -1.58 -9.45
CA ALA A 66 15.95 -0.30 -10.15
C ALA A 66 14.72 -0.19 -11.08
N VAL A 67 14.28 -1.32 -11.63
CA VAL A 67 13.26 -1.43 -12.70
C VAL A 67 12.06 -2.29 -12.30
N GLU A 68 12.05 -2.86 -11.10
CA GLU A 68 10.96 -3.72 -10.62
C GLU A 68 10.46 -3.25 -9.24
N HIS A 69 9.17 -2.99 -9.18
CA HIS A 69 8.44 -2.53 -8.02
C HIS A 69 7.26 -3.46 -7.76
N PHE A 70 6.81 -3.52 -6.50
CA PHE A 70 5.62 -4.24 -6.08
C PHE A 70 4.67 -3.29 -5.38
N ALA A 71 3.37 -3.46 -5.61
CA ALA A 71 2.36 -2.75 -4.86
C ALA A 71 1.41 -3.77 -4.22
N SER A 72 1.33 -3.77 -2.89
CA SER A 72 0.47 -4.68 -2.13
C SER A 72 -0.71 -3.93 -1.55
N PHE A 73 -1.90 -4.45 -1.79
CA PHE A 73 -3.18 -3.87 -1.43
C PHE A 73 -3.75 -4.57 -0.20
N PHE A 74 -4.35 -3.78 0.68
CA PHE A 74 -4.91 -4.25 1.93
C PHE A 74 -6.27 -3.63 2.21
N THR A 75 -7.12 -4.41 2.86
CA THR A 75 -8.31 -3.90 3.56
C THR A 75 -8.16 -4.13 5.06
N TRP A 76 -8.89 -3.36 5.85
CA TRP A 76 -8.97 -3.52 7.30
C TRP A 76 -10.37 -3.97 7.69
N ASN A 77 -10.47 -5.11 8.39
CA ASN A 77 -11.75 -5.67 8.81
C ASN A 77 -12.12 -5.35 10.27
N GLY A 78 -11.32 -4.53 10.95
CA GLY A 78 -11.47 -4.20 12.38
C GLY A 78 -10.60 -5.05 13.32
N GLU A 79 -10.03 -6.16 12.85
CA GLU A 79 -9.19 -7.05 13.64
C GLU A 79 -7.82 -7.31 13.00
N ALA A 80 -7.78 -7.52 11.69
CA ALA A 80 -6.58 -7.83 10.92
C ALA A 80 -6.58 -7.12 9.56
N LEU A 81 -5.37 -6.94 9.03
CA LEU A 81 -5.19 -6.58 7.62
C LEU A 81 -5.46 -7.80 6.76
N ASP A 82 -6.40 -7.66 5.84
CA ASP A 82 -6.62 -8.63 4.78
C ASP A 82 -5.77 -8.23 3.57
N HIS A 83 -4.86 -9.11 3.17
CA HIS A 83 -4.08 -8.93 1.93
C HIS A 83 -4.98 -9.25 0.74
N GLU A 84 -5.27 -8.22 -0.06
CA GLU A 84 -6.18 -8.31 -1.21
C GLU A 84 -5.43 -8.79 -2.45
N ALA A 85 -4.32 -8.13 -2.77
CA ALA A 85 -3.53 -8.38 -3.96
C ALA A 85 -2.12 -7.83 -3.86
N THR A 86 -1.21 -8.37 -4.67
CA THR A 86 0.05 -7.73 -5.00
C THR A 86 0.20 -7.69 -6.51
N VAL A 87 0.50 -6.52 -7.06
CA VAL A 87 0.92 -6.37 -8.46
C VAL A 87 2.44 -6.17 -8.54
N SER A 88 3.05 -6.69 -9.60
CA SER A 88 4.41 -6.36 -10.01
C SER A 88 4.36 -5.32 -11.12
N ILE A 89 5.25 -4.33 -11.03
CA ILE A 89 5.39 -3.25 -11.99
C ILE A 89 6.84 -3.30 -12.49
N THR A 90 7.00 -3.61 -13.76
CA THR A 90 8.31 -3.65 -14.41
C THR A 90 8.43 -2.50 -15.41
N PHE A 91 9.37 -1.60 -15.17
CA PHE A 91 9.69 -0.49 -16.06
C PHE A 91 10.60 -1.00 -17.18
N GLN A 92 10.16 -0.84 -18.44
CA GLN A 92 10.92 -1.23 -19.62
C GLN A 92 11.77 -0.05 -20.13
N ASP A 93 11.22 1.15 -20.10
CA ASP A 93 11.89 2.42 -20.38
C ASP A 93 11.24 3.55 -19.54
N GLU A 94 11.56 4.82 -19.83
CA GLU A 94 11.05 5.97 -19.07
C GLU A 94 9.53 6.17 -19.20
N ASP A 95 8.92 5.71 -20.30
CA ASP A 95 7.51 5.93 -20.63
C ASP A 95 6.68 4.65 -20.60
N THR A 96 7.32 3.49 -20.49
CA THR A 96 6.69 2.18 -20.63
C THR A 96 6.92 1.33 -19.39
N SER A 97 5.84 0.94 -18.74
CA SER A 97 5.85 -0.09 -17.72
C SER A 97 4.79 -1.15 -17.98
N VAL A 98 5.03 -2.34 -17.43
CA VAL A 98 4.08 -3.45 -17.46
C VAL A 98 3.69 -3.74 -16.02
N CYS A 99 2.38 -3.72 -15.78
CA CYS A 99 1.79 -4.13 -14.52
C CYS A 99 1.12 -5.50 -14.67
N THR A 100 1.35 -6.39 -13.70
CA THR A 100 0.76 -7.73 -13.68
C THR A 100 0.41 -8.14 -12.25
N LEU A 101 -0.64 -8.93 -12.08
CA LEU A 101 -1.00 -9.49 -10.78
C LEU A 101 0.00 -10.59 -10.39
N ALA A 102 0.75 -10.36 -9.31
CA ALA A 102 1.71 -11.32 -8.79
C ALA A 102 1.04 -12.32 -7.84
N THR A 103 0.19 -11.84 -6.93
CA THR A 103 -0.58 -12.65 -5.98
C THR A 103 -1.91 -11.96 -5.64
N GLY A 104 -2.86 -12.66 -5.04
CA GLY A 104 -4.09 -12.04 -4.52
C GLY A 104 -5.38 -12.78 -4.83
N GLN A 105 -6.46 -12.34 -4.18
CA GLN A 105 -7.81 -12.70 -4.57
C GLN A 105 -8.20 -11.84 -5.77
N VAL A 106 -8.70 -12.48 -6.83
CA VAL A 106 -9.13 -11.80 -8.08
C VAL A 106 -10.44 -11.02 -7.88
N GLY A 107 -10.75 -10.58 -6.66
CA GLY A 107 -12.03 -9.99 -6.29
C GLY A 107 -12.38 -8.76 -7.11
N ARG A 108 -11.38 -7.89 -7.38
CA ARG A 108 -11.53 -6.70 -8.24
C ARG A 108 -10.84 -6.83 -9.62
N GLY A 109 -10.02 -7.86 -9.82
CA GLY A 109 -9.31 -8.14 -11.08
C GLY A 109 -8.00 -7.35 -11.26
N GLU A 110 -7.12 -7.86 -12.13
CA GLU A 110 -5.80 -7.27 -12.43
C GLU A 110 -5.93 -5.83 -12.96
N ASP A 111 -6.83 -5.58 -13.91
CA ASP A 111 -7.05 -4.26 -14.50
C ASP A 111 -7.32 -3.18 -13.45
N PHE A 112 -8.09 -3.50 -12.41
CA PHE A 112 -8.39 -2.57 -11.32
C PHE A 112 -7.12 -2.22 -10.53
N TYR A 113 -6.38 -3.23 -10.07
CA TYR A 113 -5.19 -3.01 -9.25
C TYR A 113 -4.11 -2.31 -10.06
N CYS A 114 -3.90 -2.69 -11.32
CA CYS A 114 -2.94 -2.02 -12.18
C CYS A 114 -3.33 -0.57 -12.48
N ALA A 115 -4.61 -0.29 -12.77
CA ALA A 115 -5.07 1.09 -12.93
C ALA A 115 -4.89 1.91 -11.65
N ALA A 116 -5.16 1.33 -10.48
CA ALA A 116 -4.96 2.01 -9.20
C ALA A 116 -3.51 2.45 -9.00
N VAL A 117 -2.53 1.58 -9.27
CA VAL A 117 -1.11 1.95 -9.06
C VAL A 117 -0.58 2.90 -10.13
N MET A 118 -1.04 2.76 -11.36
CA MET A 118 -0.57 3.59 -12.47
C MET A 118 -1.16 5.00 -12.41
N ASN A 119 -2.37 5.16 -11.89
CA ASN A 119 -2.98 6.48 -11.68
C ASN A 119 -2.43 7.20 -10.44
N THR A 120 -1.93 6.48 -9.43
CA THR A 120 -1.25 7.10 -8.28
C THR A 120 0.10 7.74 -8.64
N SER A 121 0.68 7.41 -9.81
CA SER A 121 1.94 8.02 -10.30
C SER A 121 1.76 9.31 -11.13
N GLU A 122 0.53 9.73 -11.46
CA GLU A 122 0.30 10.94 -12.28
C GLU A 122 0.18 12.25 -11.47
N GLU A 123 0.13 12.21 -10.12
CA GLU A 123 -0.02 13.42 -9.29
C GLU A 123 1.29 13.99 -8.69
N THR A 124 2.44 13.71 -9.31
CA THR A 124 3.70 14.38 -8.96
C THR A 124 4.35 15.08 -10.15
N GLU A 125 3.83 16.26 -10.51
CA GLU A 125 4.57 17.36 -11.17
C GLU A 125 4.48 18.65 -10.35
#